data_AF-A0A9Q9BMW7-F1
#
_entry.id   AF-A0A9Q9BMW7-F1
#
_cell.length_a   1.000
_cell.length_b   1.000
_cell.length_c   1.000
_cell.angle_alpha   90.00
_cell.angle_beta   90.00
_cell.angle_gamma   90.00
#
_symmetry.space_group_name_H-M   'P 1'
#
loop_
_entity.id
_entity.type
_entity.pdbx_description
1 polymer ?
#
loop_
_entity_poly.entity_id
_entity_poly.type
_entity_poly.pdbx_seq_one_letter_code
_entity_poly.pdbx_strand_id
1 'polypeptide(L)' 'MKCKYCGKEVRPVGPNLESDDNGYNCPASVSKKHAIIPDGSHCIHCGRETKILGDRVVTSYGIRCSASPSGRHAIQ' A
#
# COMPACT_ATOMS: atom_id res chain seq x y z
N MET A 1 4.35 -9.05 2.31
CA MET A 1 4.39 -7.74 3.03
C MET A 1 3.42 -7.83 4.20
N LYS A 2 3.62 -7.10 5.31
CA LYS A 2 2.76 -7.22 6.49
C LYS A 2 1.95 -5.94 6.72
N CYS A 3 0.67 -6.10 7.03
CA CYS A 3 -0.21 -4.97 7.34
C CYS A 3 0.18 -4.37 8.70
N LYS A 4 0.39 -3.05 8.75
CA LYS A 4 0.71 -2.30 9.97
C LYS A 4 -0.40 -2.36 11.02
N TYR A 5 -1.65 -2.50 10.60
CA TYR A 5 -2.81 -2.49 11.51
C TYR A 5 -3.16 -3.88 12.05
N CYS A 6 -3.43 -4.84 11.17
CA CYS A 6 -3.86 -6.17 11.58
C CYS A 6 -2.71 -7.17 11.73
N GLY A 7 -1.47 -6.81 11.36
CA GLY A 7 -0.33 -7.73 11.40
C GLY A 7 -0.47 -8.94 10.47
N LYS A 8 -1.46 -8.98 9.58
CA LYS A 8 -1.62 -10.07 8.61
C LYS A 8 -0.74 -9.85 7.39
N GLU A 9 -0.39 -10.94 6.72
CA GLU A 9 0.24 -10.85 5.41
C GLU A 9 -0.75 -10.28 4.40
N VAL A 10 -0.28 -9.28 3.66
CA VAL A 10 -1.03 -8.60 2.59
C VAL A 10 -0.25 -8.65 1.29
N ARG A 11 -1.01 -8.72 0.20
CA ARG A 11 -0.52 -8.71 -1.17
C ARG A 11 -1.15 -7.55 -1.96
N PRO A 12 -0.39 -6.95 -2.88
CA PRO A 12 -0.92 -5.92 -3.77
C PRO A 12 -1.86 -6.57 -4.81
N VAL A 13 -3.13 -6.19 -4.80
CA VAL A 13 -4.15 -6.68 -5.75
C VAL A 13 -4.77 -5.47 -6.46
N GLY A 14 -4.40 -5.29 -7.73
CA GLY A 14 -4.80 -4.13 -8.51
C GLY A 14 -4.31 -2.81 -7.86
N PRO A 15 -5.20 -1.84 -7.60
CA PRO A 15 -4.82 -0.62 -6.88
C PRO A 15 -4.74 -0.81 -5.36
N ASN A 16 -5.27 -1.90 -4.79
CA ASN A 16 -5.48 -2.08 -3.36
C ASN A 16 -4.58 -3.16 -2.74
N LEU A 17 -4.67 -3.30 -1.42
CA LEU A 17 -4.02 -4.34 -0.63
C LEU A 17 -5.05 -5.34 -0.14
N GLU A 18 -4.76 -6.63 -0.28
CA GLU A 18 -5.62 -7.73 0.13
C GLU A 18 -4.89 -8.63 1.14
N SER A 19 -5.53 -8.96 2.25
CA SER A 19 -5.11 -10.07 3.14
C SER A 19 -5.85 -11.34 2.75
N ASP A 20 -5.20 -12.48 2.97
CA ASP A 20 -5.83 -13.80 2.74
C ASP A 20 -7.12 -14.00 3.55
N ASP A 21 -7.14 -13.52 4.80
CA ASP A 21 -8.23 -13.76 5.74
C ASP A 21 -9.41 -12.77 5.62
N ASN A 22 -9.12 -11.53 5.24
CA ASN A 22 -10.06 -10.41 5.33
C ASN A 22 -10.28 -9.69 3.98
N GLY A 23 -9.68 -10.19 2.90
CA GLY A 23 -9.72 -9.56 1.60
C GLY A 23 -9.15 -8.13 1.65
N TYR A 24 -9.80 -7.20 0.95
CA TYR A 24 -9.39 -5.78 0.89
C TYR A 24 -9.66 -5.00 2.19
N ASN A 25 -10.42 -5.58 3.12
CA ASN A 25 -11.03 -4.86 4.22
C ASN A 25 -10.24 -5.10 5.50
N CYS A 26 -9.52 -4.08 5.98
CA CYS A 26 -8.75 -4.21 7.21
C CYS A 26 -9.59 -3.78 8.43
N PRO A 27 -10.12 -4.71 9.26
CA PRO A 27 -10.95 -4.34 10.41
C PRO A 27 -10.17 -3.57 11.49
N ALA A 28 -8.86 -3.77 11.57
CA ALA A 28 -7.98 -3.07 12.51
C ALA A 28 -7.65 -1.63 12.07
N SER A 29 -7.96 -1.25 10.83
CA SER A 29 -7.72 0.09 10.29
C SER A 29 -8.99 0.91 10.35
N VAL A 30 -8.90 2.16 10.84
CA VAL A 30 -10.03 3.10 10.89
C VAL A 30 -10.62 3.36 9.50
N SER A 31 -9.75 3.37 8.47
CA SER A 31 -10.17 3.57 7.08
C SER A 31 -10.62 2.28 6.39
N LYS A 32 -10.72 1.15 7.12
CA LYS A 32 -11.05 -0.18 6.57
C LYS A 32 -10.14 -0.65 5.43
N LYS A 33 -8.96 -0.03 5.29
CA LYS A 33 -7.97 -0.32 4.25
C LYS A 33 -6.70 -0.86 4.89
N HIS A 34 -6.11 -1.86 4.26
CA HIS A 34 -4.78 -2.32 4.62
C HIS A 34 -3.75 -1.24 4.32
N ALA A 35 -2.72 -1.15 5.17
CA ALA A 35 -1.52 -0.39 4.89
C ALA A 35 -0.33 -1.24 5.31
N ILE A 36 0.72 -1.30 4.50
CA ILE A 36 1.92 -2.06 4.86
C ILE A 36 2.82 -1.26 5.79
N ILE A 37 3.63 -2.00 6.54
CA ILE A 37 4.76 -1.43 7.26
C ILE A 37 5.71 -0.80 6.22
N PRO A 38 6.15 0.45 6.43
CA PRO A 38 7.12 1.07 5.54
C PRO A 38 8.47 0.36 5.60
N ASP A 39 8.92 -0.03 4.42
CA ASP A 39 10.18 -0.73 4.17
C ASP A 39 11.14 0.15 3.34
N GLY A 40 10.73 1.38 3.01
CA GLY A 40 11.49 2.31 2.16
C GLY A 40 11.44 1.99 0.67
N SER A 41 11.07 0.77 0.28
CA SER A 41 11.02 0.34 -1.13
C SER A 41 9.62 0.12 -1.68
N HIS A 42 8.59 0.07 -0.83
CA HIS A 42 7.22 -0.29 -1.22
C HIS A 42 6.20 0.77 -0.81
N CYS A 43 5.18 0.96 -1.65
CA CYS A 43 4.08 1.88 -1.35
C CYS A 43 3.24 1.37 -0.17
N ILE A 44 3.10 2.17 0.89
CA ILE A 44 2.31 1.83 2.08
C ILE A 44 0.83 1.56 1.77
N HIS A 45 0.30 2.16 0.70
CA HIS A 45 -1.12 2.08 0.34
C HIS A 45 -1.46 0.97 -0.66
N CYS A 46 -0.65 0.78 -1.70
CA CYS A 46 -0.91 -0.21 -2.74
C CYS A 46 0.03 -1.40 -2.72
N GLY A 47 1.08 -1.39 -1.88
CA GLY A 47 2.04 -2.49 -1.73
C GLY A 47 2.98 -2.71 -2.90
N ARG A 48 2.89 -1.90 -3.95
CA ARG A 48 3.76 -2.05 -5.11
C ARG A 48 5.15 -1.53 -4.78
N GLU A 49 6.15 -2.18 -5.35
CA GLU A 49 7.52 -1.68 -5.35
C GLU A 49 7.54 -0.29 -5.98
N THR A 50 8.11 0.64 -5.24
CA THR A 50 8.25 2.04 -5.60
C THR A 50 9.69 2.38 -5.89
N LYS A 51 9.91 3.25 -6.86
CA LYS A 51 11.18 3.90 -7.15
C LYS A 51 11.05 5.39 -6.90
N ILE A 52 12.07 5.97 -6.28
CA ILE A 52 12.17 7.42 -6.09
C ILE A 52 12.81 8.01 -7.35
N LEU A 53 12.08 8.89 -8.03
CA LEU A 53 12.51 9.62 -9.22
C LEU A 53 12.50 11.11 -8.87
N GLY A 54 13.64 11.61 -8.39
CA GLY A 54 13.78 12.96 -7.87
C GLY A 54 12.88 13.18 -6.65
N ASP A 55 11.91 14.09 -6.76
CA ASP A 55 10.95 14.43 -5.70
C ASP A 55 9.69 13.54 -5.70
N ARG A 56 9.59 12.55 -6.59
CA ARG A 56 8.38 11.74 -6.78
C ARG A 56 8.61 10.26 -6.51
N VAL A 57 7.67 9.66 -5.81
CA VAL A 57 7.57 8.20 -5.66
C VAL A 57 6.73 7.65 -6.80
N VAL A 58 7.29 6.77 -7.59
CA VAL A 58 6.63 6.14 -8.75
C VAL A 58 6.68 4.62 -8.60
N THR A 59 5.78 3.90 -9.26
CA THR A 59 5.82 2.44 -9.36
C THR A 59 5.94 2.02 -10.82
N SER A 60 6.09 0.72 -11.09
CA SER A 60 6.03 0.19 -12.47
C SER A 60 4.72 0.50 -13.20
N TYR A 61 3.68 0.93 -12.47
CA TYR A 61 2.36 1.32 -13.01
C TYR A 61 2.20 2.84 -13.16
N GLY A 62 3.25 3.61 -12.88
CA GLY A 62 3.27 5.06 -12.99
C GLY A 62 3.26 5.78 -11.64
N ILE A 63 2.87 7.05 -11.68
CA ILE A 63 2.98 7.99 -10.54
C ILE A 63 1.74 8.03 -9.65
N ARG A 64 0.63 7.42 -10.10
CA ARG A 64 -0.69 7.50 -9.47
C ARG A 64 -0.98 6.28 -8.62
N CYS A 65 -1.49 6.51 -7.41
CA CYS A 65 -1.88 5.46 -6.48
C CYS A 65 -3.36 5.60 -6.12
N SER A 66 -4.24 4.76 -6.66
CA SER A 66 -5.69 4.83 -6.36
C SER A 66 -6.04 4.34 -4.94
N ALA A 67 -5.18 3.55 -4.29
CA ALA A 67 -5.38 3.21 -2.88
C ALA A 67 -5.06 4.37 -1.93
N SER A 68 -4.21 5.30 -2.36
CA SER A 68 -3.83 6.47 -1.56
C SER A 68 -4.94 7.52 -1.59
N PRO A 69 -5.34 8.09 -0.45
CA PRO A 69 -6.31 9.18 -0.42
C PRO A 69 -5.81 10.43 -1.18
N SER A 70 -4.49 10.64 -1.22
CA SER A 70 -3.87 11.75 -1.95
C SER A 70 -3.61 11.44 -3.43
N GLY A 71 -3.92 10.23 -3.89
CA GLY A 71 -3.68 9.79 -5.27
C GLY A 71 -2.21 9.55 -5.63
N ARG A 72 -1.29 9.56 -4.64
CA ARG A 72 0.17 9.43 -4.83
C ARG A 72 0.72 8.27 -4.02
N HIS A 73 1.81 7.65 -4.51
CA HIS A 73 2.54 6.63 -3.76
C HIS A 73 3.26 7.25 -2.55
N ALA A 74 3.39 6.47 -1.48
CA ALA A 74 4.04 6.88 -0.24
C ALA A 74 4.84 5.70 0.34
N ILE A 75 6.04 5.94 0.85
CA ILE A 75 6.95 4.93 1.40
C ILE A 75 7.25 5.12 2.89
N GLN A 76 6.50 6.03 3.54
CA GLN A 76 6.78 6.61 4.86
C GLN A 76 6.59 5.66 6.03
#